data_AF-A0A6G4ZUM1-F1
#
_entry.id   AF-A0A6G4ZUM1-F1
#
_cell.length_a   1.000
_cell.length_b   1.000
_cell.length_c   1.000
_cell.angle_alpha   90.00
_cell.angle_beta   90.00
_cell.angle_gamma   90.00
#
_symmetry.space_group_name_H-M   'P 1'
#
loop_
_entity.id
_entity.type
_entity.pdbx_description
1 polymer ?
#
loop_
_entity_poly.entity_id
_entity_poly.type
_entity_poly.pdbx_seq_one_letter_code
_entity_poly.pdbx_strand_id
1 'polypeptide(L)'
;LLRINSRYGEKEVSDAIKQEIIKQNLENVIFTQSVLSQQEYLEVFKNIDCYVSPAKGEGFSIQPREAMALGIPVIATNNTGQRVICDSELVKVVSAPTEEPAILPWGKYGQYFNCNEEELADAMHEVKENYSAYLKRGGDSREWVKQYRYENLQSFYQMLIHPTNIQLGDENKILSNCLITNSRELYKKYKKRNLKNSICSQK
;
A
#
# COMPACT_ATOMS: atom_id res chain seq x y z
N LEU A 1 10.03 -21.47 4.49
CA LEU A 1 10.00 -20.89 5.85
C LEU A 1 9.08 -19.69 5.82
N LEU A 2 8.02 -19.66 6.63
CA LEU A 2 7.12 -18.51 6.76
C LEU A 2 7.55 -17.68 7.98
N ARG A 3 7.76 -16.39 7.79
CA ARG A 3 8.10 -15.45 8.86
C ARG A 3 6.94 -14.48 9.07
N ILE A 4 6.47 -14.37 10.32
CA ILE A 4 5.40 -13.47 10.72
C ILE A 4 5.94 -12.60 11.84
N ASN A 5 5.94 -11.27 11.63
CA ASN A 5 6.27 -10.32 12.68
C ASN A 5 5.04 -9.47 13.03
N SER A 6 4.61 -9.55 14.29
CA SER A 6 3.49 -8.80 14.83
C SER A 6 4.00 -7.59 15.63
N ARG A 7 3.82 -6.38 15.07
CA ARG A 7 4.11 -5.14 15.79
C ARG A 7 2.83 -4.68 16.51
N TYR A 8 2.81 -4.79 17.84
CA TYR A 8 1.66 -4.45 18.69
C TYR A 8 0.38 -5.24 18.40
N GLY A 9 0.45 -6.43 17.80
CA GLY A 9 -0.75 -7.24 17.60
C GLY A 9 -1.41 -7.60 18.92
N GLU A 10 -2.73 -7.79 18.86
CA GLU A 10 -3.55 -8.20 20.01
C GLU A 10 -2.98 -9.45 20.64
N LYS A 11 -2.99 -9.48 21.98
CA LYS A 11 -2.35 -10.55 22.74
C LYS A 11 -3.04 -11.88 22.47
N GLU A 12 -4.37 -11.88 22.46
CA GLU A 12 -5.21 -13.04 22.23
C GLU A 12 -4.92 -13.68 20.87
N VAL A 13 -4.84 -12.88 19.81
CA VAL A 13 -4.51 -13.34 18.45
C VAL A 13 -3.08 -13.88 18.40
N SER A 14 -2.13 -13.14 18.98
CA SER A 14 -0.72 -13.54 18.99
C SER A 14 -0.49 -14.85 19.75
N ASP A 15 -1.21 -15.06 20.85
CA ASP A 15 -1.16 -16.29 21.64
C ASP A 15 -1.84 -17.45 20.90
N ALA A 16 -2.97 -17.21 20.23
CA ALA A 16 -3.61 -18.22 19.38
C ALA A 16 -2.67 -18.73 18.26
N ILE A 17 -1.94 -17.82 17.59
CA ILE A 17 -0.96 -18.20 16.56
C ILE A 17 0.16 -19.07 17.16
N LYS A 18 0.73 -18.67 18.30
CA LYS A 18 1.79 -19.46 18.98
C LYS A 18 1.28 -20.85 19.36
N GLN A 19 0.06 -20.94 19.89
CA GLN A 19 -0.53 -22.23 20.26
C GLN A 19 -0.74 -23.12 19.04
N GLU A 20 -1.20 -22.58 17.92
CA GLU A 20 -1.40 -23.37 16.71
C GLU A 20 -0.05 -23.87 16.14
N ILE A 21 1.00 -23.06 16.16
CA ILE A 21 2.36 -23.46 15.76
C ILE A 21 2.85 -24.65 16.59
N ILE A 22 2.68 -24.60 17.92
CA ILE A 22 3.09 -25.68 18.84
C ILE A 22 2.24 -26.94 18.60
N LYS A 23 0.92 -26.78 18.56
CA LYS A 23 -0.06 -27.87 18.41
C LYS A 23 0.15 -28.66 17.11
N GLN A 24 0.45 -27.97 16.02
CA GLN A 24 0.67 -28.56 14.70
C GLN A 24 2.14 -28.96 14.47
N ASN A 25 3.03 -28.70 15.45
CA ASN A 25 4.48 -28.93 15.36
C ASN A 25 5.11 -28.31 14.09
N LEU A 26 4.80 -27.05 13.81
CA LEU A 26 5.26 -26.34 12.60
C LEU A 26 6.69 -25.82 12.77
N GLU A 27 7.66 -26.58 12.27
CA GLU A 27 9.09 -26.18 12.29
C GLU A 27 9.44 -25.12 11.23
N ASN A 28 8.56 -24.91 10.26
CA ASN A 28 8.76 -24.01 9.12
C ASN A 28 8.06 -22.64 9.29
N VAL A 29 7.62 -22.30 10.51
CA VAL A 29 6.99 -21.01 10.83
C VAL A 29 7.75 -20.32 11.96
N ILE A 30 8.15 -19.06 11.74
CA ILE A 30 8.76 -18.20 12.75
C ILE A 30 7.80 -17.08 13.06
N PHE A 31 7.32 -17.01 14.30
CA PHE A 31 6.49 -15.92 14.80
C PHE A 31 7.29 -15.06 15.78
N THR A 32 7.39 -13.76 15.50
CA THR A 32 7.98 -12.76 16.39
C THR A 32 6.96 -11.68 16.73
N GLN A 33 7.03 -11.16 17.95
CA GLN A 33 6.19 -10.04 18.38
C GLN A 33 7.07 -8.95 18.96
N SER A 34 7.68 -8.16 18.08
CA SER A 34 8.61 -7.10 18.46
C SER A 34 8.53 -5.90 17.51
N VAL A 35 8.93 -4.74 18.05
CA VAL A 35 9.26 -3.58 17.22
C VAL A 35 10.67 -3.80 16.72
N LEU A 36 10.82 -3.96 15.40
CA LEU A 36 12.14 -4.12 14.78
C LEU A 36 12.85 -2.76 14.73
N SER A 37 14.13 -2.74 15.08
CA SER A 37 15.03 -1.65 14.73
C SER A 37 15.16 -1.52 13.20
N GLN A 38 15.67 -0.39 12.73
CA GLN A 38 15.91 -0.18 11.31
C GLN A 38 16.83 -1.26 10.72
N GLN A 39 17.88 -1.65 11.45
CA GLN A 39 18.81 -2.68 10.98
C GLN A 39 18.12 -4.04 10.87
N GLU A 40 17.36 -4.45 11.90
CA GLU A 40 16.61 -5.72 11.88
C GLU A 40 15.58 -5.73 10.75
N TYR A 41 14.88 -4.61 10.51
CA TYR A 41 13.93 -4.49 9.41
C TYR A 41 14.61 -4.70 8.05
N LEU A 42 15.77 -4.06 7.83
CA LEU A 42 16.54 -4.24 6.60
C LEU A 42 17.05 -5.67 6.45
N GLU A 43 17.52 -6.30 7.53
CA GLU A 43 17.95 -7.70 7.49
C GLU A 43 16.78 -8.64 7.18
N VAL A 44 15.57 -8.38 7.70
CA VAL A 44 14.38 -9.15 7.30
C VAL A 44 14.14 -9.04 5.81
N PHE A 45 14.10 -7.82 5.26
CA PHE A 45 13.85 -7.62 3.82
C PHE A 45 14.93 -8.22 2.92
N LYS A 46 16.20 -8.25 3.35
CA LYS A 46 17.28 -8.93 2.63
C LYS A 46 17.13 -10.45 2.57
N ASN A 47 16.38 -11.03 3.52
CA ASN A 47 16.32 -12.47 3.74
C ASN A 47 14.93 -13.07 3.44
N ILE A 48 14.06 -12.36 2.70
CA ILE A 48 12.77 -12.89 2.24
C ILE A 48 12.76 -13.07 0.73
N ASP A 49 12.15 -14.18 0.27
CA ASP A 49 11.97 -14.46 -1.16
C ASP A 49 10.65 -13.89 -1.69
N CYS A 50 9.67 -13.66 -0.81
CA CYS A 50 8.36 -13.14 -1.16
C CYS A 50 7.79 -12.35 0.02
N TYR A 51 7.13 -11.23 -0.28
CA TYR A 51 6.36 -10.46 0.69
C TYR A 51 4.86 -10.77 0.53
N VAL A 52 4.17 -11.10 1.61
CA VAL A 52 2.75 -11.45 1.60
C VAL A 52 1.97 -10.41 2.40
N SER A 53 1.01 -9.75 1.76
CA SER A 53 0.21 -8.68 2.34
C SER A 53 -1.29 -9.03 2.28
N PRO A 54 -1.77 -9.88 3.20
CA PRO A 54 -3.18 -10.24 3.30
C PRO A 54 -3.96 -9.18 4.10
N ALA A 55 -3.71 -7.90 3.82
CA ALA A 55 -4.27 -6.80 4.60
C ALA A 55 -5.79 -6.73 4.37
N LYS A 56 -6.55 -6.50 5.45
CA LYS A 56 -7.99 -6.28 5.38
C LYS A 56 -8.38 -4.84 5.01
N GLY A 57 -7.41 -3.95 4.96
CA GLY A 57 -7.60 -2.53 4.65
C GLY A 57 -6.26 -1.80 4.76
N GLU A 58 -5.82 -1.25 3.65
CA GLU A 58 -4.59 -0.47 3.53
C GLU A 58 -4.86 0.91 2.91
N GLY A 59 -4.06 1.89 3.32
CA GLY A 59 -4.14 3.25 2.79
C GLY A 59 -3.17 3.46 1.63
N PHE A 60 -1.91 3.05 1.82
CA PHE A 60 -0.85 3.29 0.84
C PHE A 60 -0.01 2.06 0.51
N SER A 61 -0.05 1.01 1.36
CA SER A 61 0.72 -0.22 1.16
C SER A 61 2.23 0.04 1.08
N ILE A 62 2.79 0.72 2.08
CA ILE A 62 4.22 1.11 2.11
C ILE A 62 5.13 -0.12 2.00
N GLN A 63 4.94 -1.12 2.86
CA GLN A 63 5.81 -2.30 2.93
C GLN A 63 5.74 -3.17 1.66
N PRO A 64 4.56 -3.43 1.05
CA PRO A 64 4.49 -4.01 -0.28
C PRO A 64 5.26 -3.23 -1.35
N ARG A 65 5.21 -1.89 -1.33
CA ARG A 65 5.95 -1.05 -2.27
C ARG A 65 7.46 -1.09 -2.03
N GLU A 66 7.90 -1.21 -0.78
CA GLU A 66 9.31 -1.45 -0.44
C GLU A 66 9.80 -2.80 -0.99
N ALA A 67 8.99 -3.86 -0.86
CA ALA A 67 9.29 -5.16 -1.46
C ALA A 67 9.39 -5.07 -3.00
N MET A 68 8.41 -4.44 -3.65
CA MET A 68 8.44 -4.18 -5.09
C MET A 68 9.67 -3.36 -5.50
N ALA A 69 10.04 -2.33 -4.73
CA ALA A 69 11.22 -1.51 -4.98
C ALA A 69 12.52 -2.30 -4.85
N LEU A 70 12.55 -3.35 -4.03
CA LEU A 70 13.67 -4.30 -3.92
C LEU A 70 13.63 -5.39 -4.99
N GLY A 71 12.57 -5.47 -5.79
CA GLY A 71 12.36 -6.52 -6.78
C GLY A 71 11.92 -7.86 -6.17
N ILE A 72 11.45 -7.84 -4.92
CA ILE A 72 10.94 -9.01 -4.22
C ILE A 72 9.50 -9.27 -4.69
N PRO A 73 9.15 -10.49 -5.11
CA PRO A 73 7.77 -10.88 -5.39
C PRO A 73 6.79 -10.50 -4.28
N VAL A 74 5.63 -10.00 -4.66
CA VAL A 74 4.58 -9.57 -3.71
C VAL A 74 3.30 -10.34 -3.99
N ILE A 75 2.68 -10.86 -2.93
CA ILE A 75 1.31 -11.34 -2.90
C ILE A 75 0.47 -10.31 -2.15
N ALA A 76 -0.62 -9.83 -2.74
CA ALA A 76 -1.41 -8.72 -2.22
C ALA A 76 -2.92 -8.95 -2.39
N THR A 77 -3.70 -8.57 -1.38
CA THR A 77 -5.15 -8.61 -1.43
C THR A 77 -5.74 -7.40 -2.17
N ASN A 78 -6.72 -7.66 -3.05
CA ASN A 78 -7.35 -6.62 -3.87
C ASN A 78 -8.42 -5.83 -3.09
N ASN A 79 -8.01 -4.94 -2.20
CA ASN A 79 -8.91 -4.04 -1.46
C ASN A 79 -8.33 -2.62 -1.25
N THR A 80 -9.21 -1.69 -0.88
CA THR A 80 -8.91 -0.30 -0.48
C THR A 80 -7.82 0.40 -1.32
N GLY A 81 -6.77 0.98 -0.71
CA GLY A 81 -5.64 1.59 -1.40
C GLY A 81 -4.65 0.57 -1.97
N GLN A 82 -4.70 -0.68 -1.52
CA GLN A 82 -3.85 -1.76 -2.02
C GLN A 82 -4.20 -2.17 -3.45
N ARG A 83 -5.42 -1.88 -3.92
CA ARG A 83 -5.80 -2.07 -5.34
C ARG A 83 -4.82 -1.43 -6.31
N VAL A 84 -4.24 -0.29 -5.94
CA VAL A 84 -3.27 0.44 -6.77
C VAL A 84 -2.06 -0.43 -7.15
N ILE A 85 -1.59 -1.29 -6.23
CA ILE A 85 -0.51 -2.23 -6.55
C ILE A 85 -1.04 -3.50 -7.25
N CYS A 86 -2.27 -3.93 -6.96
CA CYS A 86 -2.91 -5.05 -7.66
C CYS A 86 -3.13 -4.77 -9.15
N ASP A 87 -3.57 -3.55 -9.47
CA ASP A 87 -3.85 -3.08 -10.84
C ASP A 87 -2.57 -2.87 -11.67
N SER A 88 -1.39 -2.96 -11.04
CA SER A 88 -0.11 -2.86 -11.75
C SER A 88 0.24 -4.08 -12.59
N GLU A 89 -0.44 -5.21 -12.37
CA GLU A 89 -0.12 -6.54 -12.95
C GLU A 89 1.25 -7.11 -12.53
N LEU A 90 1.98 -6.44 -11.63
CA LEU A 90 3.33 -6.80 -11.19
C LEU A 90 3.35 -7.64 -9.90
N VAL A 91 2.20 -7.82 -9.27
CA VAL A 91 2.03 -8.58 -8.02
C VAL A 91 1.09 -9.77 -8.24
N LYS A 92 1.20 -10.80 -7.40
CA LYS A 92 0.19 -11.85 -7.34
C LYS A 92 -1.00 -11.34 -6.54
N VAL A 93 -2.14 -11.24 -7.19
CA VAL A 93 -3.39 -10.74 -6.60
C VAL A 93 -4.15 -11.87 -5.93
N VAL A 94 -4.70 -11.60 -4.75
CA VAL A 94 -5.63 -12.46 -4.02
C VAL A 94 -6.94 -11.70 -3.81
N SER A 95 -8.08 -12.36 -4.03
CA SER A 95 -9.38 -11.74 -3.82
C SER A 95 -9.67 -11.47 -2.33
N ALA A 96 -10.42 -10.39 -2.06
CA ALA A 96 -10.89 -10.06 -0.71
C ALA A 96 -12.39 -9.71 -0.72
N PRO A 97 -13.26 -10.71 -0.97
CA PRO A 97 -14.69 -10.47 -1.25
C PRO A 97 -15.53 -10.25 0.01
N THR A 98 -15.05 -10.67 1.19
CA THR A 98 -15.88 -10.73 2.38
C THR A 98 -15.71 -9.48 3.23
N GLU A 99 -16.76 -8.67 3.30
CA GLU A 99 -16.78 -7.46 4.13
C GLU A 99 -17.16 -7.75 5.58
N GLU A 100 -16.48 -7.10 6.51
CA GLU A 100 -16.87 -7.05 7.93
C GLU A 100 -16.77 -5.61 8.47
N PRO A 101 -17.61 -5.21 9.44
CA PRO A 101 -17.49 -3.89 10.06
C PRO A 101 -16.11 -3.65 10.68
N ALA A 102 -15.46 -2.56 10.28
CA ALA A 102 -14.24 -2.09 10.94
C ALA A 102 -14.62 -1.38 12.24
N ILE A 103 -14.62 -2.13 13.35
CA ILE A 103 -14.93 -1.64 14.69
C ILE A 103 -13.62 -1.35 15.42
N LEU A 104 -13.46 -0.11 15.86
CA LEU A 104 -12.38 0.35 16.73
C LEU A 104 -12.96 0.76 18.09
N PRO A 105 -12.14 0.94 19.14
CA PRO A 105 -12.62 1.35 20.46
C PRO A 105 -13.48 2.63 20.48
N TRP A 106 -13.38 3.46 19.44
CA TRP A 106 -14.09 4.73 19.32
C TRP A 106 -15.32 4.68 18.39
N GLY A 107 -15.63 3.52 17.78
CA GLY A 107 -16.80 3.34 16.93
C GLY A 107 -16.52 2.57 15.63
N LYS A 108 -17.50 2.59 14.73
CA LYS A 108 -17.43 2.00 13.38
C LYS A 108 -16.93 3.05 12.39
N TYR A 109 -15.84 2.75 11.67
CA TYR A 109 -15.18 3.70 10.75
C TYR A 109 -15.07 3.23 9.31
N GLY A 110 -15.68 2.10 8.97
CA GLY A 110 -15.65 1.56 7.61
C GLY A 110 -15.89 0.07 7.59
N GLN A 111 -15.30 -0.58 6.59
CA GLN A 111 -15.33 -2.02 6.38
C GLN A 111 -13.89 -2.55 6.28
N TYR A 112 -13.67 -3.73 6.84
CA TYR A 112 -12.53 -4.60 6.55
C TYR A 112 -12.93 -5.60 5.47
N PHE A 113 -11.95 -6.05 4.69
CA PHE A 113 -12.12 -6.96 3.56
C PHE A 113 -11.27 -8.21 3.77
N ASN A 114 -11.90 -9.32 4.18
CA ASN A 114 -11.22 -10.59 4.38
C ASN A 114 -10.87 -11.23 3.04
N CYS A 115 -9.64 -11.73 2.95
CA CYS A 115 -9.19 -12.52 1.80
C CYS A 115 -9.81 -13.91 1.78
N ASN A 116 -9.85 -14.52 0.61
CA ASN A 116 -10.05 -15.96 0.51
C ASN A 116 -8.77 -16.67 0.99
N GLU A 117 -8.86 -17.46 2.06
CA GLU A 117 -7.71 -18.11 2.69
C GLU A 117 -7.12 -19.23 1.82
N GLU A 118 -7.97 -19.99 1.10
CA GLU A 118 -7.53 -21.03 0.16
C GLU A 118 -6.78 -20.38 -1.01
N GLU A 119 -7.33 -19.30 -1.59
CA GLU A 119 -6.68 -18.56 -2.67
C GLU A 119 -5.35 -17.94 -2.23
N LEU A 120 -5.25 -17.46 -0.98
CA LEU A 120 -4.00 -16.96 -0.42
C LEU A 120 -2.95 -18.07 -0.30
N ALA A 121 -3.34 -19.25 0.18
CA ALA A 121 -2.45 -20.41 0.27
C ALA A 121 -1.99 -20.86 -1.13
N ASP A 122 -2.92 -20.94 -2.09
CA ASP A 122 -2.63 -21.27 -3.49
C ASP A 122 -1.69 -20.25 -4.13
N ALA A 123 -1.88 -18.96 -3.86
CA ALA A 123 -0.99 -17.90 -4.33
C ALA A 123 0.43 -18.05 -3.76
N MET A 124 0.57 -18.40 -2.48
CA MET A 124 1.88 -18.67 -1.87
C MET A 124 2.57 -19.87 -2.50
N HIS A 125 1.82 -20.94 -2.78
CA HIS A 125 2.33 -22.12 -3.49
C HIS A 125 2.73 -21.77 -4.93
N GLU A 126 1.89 -21.05 -5.67
CA GLU A 126 2.15 -20.67 -7.05
C GLU A 126 3.42 -19.82 -7.19
N VAL A 127 3.59 -18.81 -6.33
CA VAL A 127 4.79 -17.96 -6.33
C VAL A 127 6.03 -18.77 -6.00
N LYS A 128 5.95 -19.72 -5.05
CA LYS A 128 7.06 -20.61 -4.72
C LYS A 128 7.45 -21.49 -5.91
N GLU A 129 6.49 -22.17 -6.52
CA GLU A 129 6.76 -23.10 -7.65
C GLU A 129 7.21 -22.35 -8.92
N ASN A 130 6.78 -21.11 -9.10
CA ASN A 130 7.11 -20.27 -10.26
C ASN A 130 8.08 -19.13 -9.90
N TYR A 131 8.88 -19.28 -8.85
CA TYR A 131 9.67 -18.19 -8.26
C TYR A 131 10.54 -17.45 -9.29
N SER A 132 11.20 -18.18 -10.19
CA SER A 132 12.04 -17.58 -11.23
C SER A 132 11.27 -16.65 -12.19
N ALA A 133 9.99 -16.93 -12.46
CA ALA A 133 9.15 -16.09 -13.29
C ALA A 133 8.73 -14.81 -12.56
N TYR A 134 8.40 -14.91 -11.27
CA TYR A 134 8.09 -13.76 -10.43
C TYR A 134 9.31 -12.87 -10.19
N LEU A 135 10.48 -13.47 -9.97
CA LEU A 135 11.73 -12.74 -9.77
C LEU A 135 12.13 -11.90 -11.00
N LYS A 136 11.86 -12.39 -12.22
CA LYS A 136 12.09 -11.65 -13.47
C LYS A 136 11.31 -10.34 -13.55
N ARG A 137 10.14 -10.25 -12.89
CA ARG A 137 9.32 -9.03 -12.84
C ARG A 137 9.91 -7.96 -11.92
N GLY A 138 10.91 -8.30 -11.10
CA GLY A 138 11.48 -7.39 -10.12
C GLY A 138 12.06 -6.09 -10.72
N GLY A 139 12.53 -6.14 -11.97
CA GLY A 139 12.97 -4.94 -12.70
C GLY A 139 11.81 -3.98 -12.97
N ASP A 140 10.70 -4.51 -13.48
CA ASP A 140 9.49 -3.74 -13.80
C ASP A 140 8.81 -3.21 -12.53
N SER A 141 8.75 -4.03 -11.46
CA SER A 141 8.28 -3.61 -10.14
C SER A 141 9.07 -2.43 -9.61
N ARG A 142 10.41 -2.47 -9.73
CA ARG A 142 11.28 -1.38 -9.29
C ARG A 142 11.04 -0.11 -10.10
N GLU A 143 10.85 -0.22 -11.40
CA GLU A 143 10.57 0.93 -12.25
C GLU A 143 9.20 1.54 -11.92
N TRP A 144 8.16 0.69 -11.84
CA TRP A 144 6.80 1.13 -11.57
C TRP A 144 6.68 1.86 -10.22
N VAL A 145 7.35 1.41 -9.17
CA VAL A 145 7.29 2.07 -7.85
C VAL A 145 7.94 3.47 -7.86
N LYS A 146 8.85 3.77 -8.80
CA LYS A 146 9.52 5.09 -8.84
C LYS A 146 8.54 6.25 -8.91
N GLN A 147 7.36 6.07 -9.51
CA GLN A 147 6.33 7.12 -9.59
C GLN A 147 5.91 7.67 -8.20
N TYR A 148 6.11 6.89 -7.13
CA TYR A 148 5.78 7.26 -5.76
C TYR A 148 6.96 7.84 -4.97
N ARG A 149 8.11 8.06 -5.61
CA ARG A 149 9.23 8.79 -4.99
C ARG A 149 8.85 10.24 -4.75
N TYR A 150 9.45 10.85 -3.73
CA TYR A 150 9.16 12.22 -3.33
C TYR A 150 9.25 13.20 -4.51
N GLU A 151 10.34 13.15 -5.27
CA GLU A 151 10.58 14.00 -6.45
C GLU A 151 9.51 13.85 -7.55
N ASN A 152 8.88 12.68 -7.66
CA ASN A 152 7.85 12.41 -8.65
C ASN A 152 6.45 12.80 -8.16
N LEU A 153 6.25 12.88 -6.84
CA LEU A 153 4.99 13.31 -6.22
C LEU A 153 4.98 14.81 -5.89
N GLN A 154 6.13 15.44 -5.69
CA GLN A 154 6.26 16.79 -5.13
C GLN A 154 5.40 17.82 -5.85
N SER A 155 5.44 17.83 -7.19
CA SER A 155 4.68 18.79 -8.01
C SER A 155 3.17 18.64 -7.85
N PHE A 156 2.66 17.40 -7.71
CA PHE A 156 1.25 17.13 -7.47
C PHE A 156 0.79 17.70 -6.12
N TYR A 157 1.56 17.45 -5.05
CA TYR A 157 1.24 17.98 -3.72
C TYR A 157 1.35 19.51 -3.67
N GLN A 158 2.34 20.09 -4.35
CA GLN A 158 2.44 21.55 -4.51
C GLN A 158 1.20 22.11 -5.20
N MET A 159 0.71 21.46 -6.26
CA MET A 159 -0.50 21.85 -6.97
C MET A 159 -1.76 21.74 -6.11
N LEU A 160 -1.82 20.75 -5.21
CA LEU A 160 -2.93 20.58 -4.27
C LEU A 160 -2.96 21.69 -3.20
N ILE A 161 -1.80 22.08 -2.66
CA ILE A 161 -1.70 23.08 -1.58
C ILE A 161 -1.78 24.52 -2.13
N HIS A 162 -1.09 24.77 -3.26
CA HIS A 162 -0.98 26.07 -3.89
C HIS A 162 -1.18 25.97 -5.41
N PRO A 163 -2.44 25.86 -5.88
CA PRO A 163 -2.72 25.68 -7.30
C PRO A 163 -2.36 26.94 -8.09
N THR A 164 -1.24 26.90 -8.81
CA THR A 164 -0.82 28.00 -9.69
C THR A 164 -1.66 28.07 -10.96
N ASN A 165 -2.16 26.93 -11.41
CA ASN A 165 -3.06 26.78 -12.55
C ASN A 165 -4.27 25.94 -12.12
N ILE A 166 -5.47 26.46 -12.38
CA ILE A 166 -6.72 25.79 -12.01
C ILE A 166 -7.70 25.82 -13.18
N GLN A 167 -8.32 24.68 -13.46
CA GLN A 167 -9.32 24.51 -14.51
C GLN A 167 -10.60 23.95 -13.93
N LEU A 168 -11.74 24.40 -14.49
CA LEU A 168 -13.03 23.82 -14.19
C LEU A 168 -13.25 22.65 -15.17
N GLY A 169 -13.53 21.46 -14.66
CA GLY A 169 -13.84 20.27 -15.45
C GLY A 169 -14.97 19.46 -14.83
N ASP A 170 -15.20 18.25 -15.34
CA ASP A 170 -16.29 17.38 -14.87
C ASP A 170 -15.89 16.53 -13.65
N GLU A 171 -14.61 16.49 -13.33
CA GLU A 171 -14.03 15.70 -12.24
C GLU A 171 -12.92 16.45 -11.48
N ASN A 172 -12.45 15.86 -10.37
CA ASN A 172 -11.31 16.38 -9.62
C ASN A 172 -10.06 15.59 -9.99
N LYS A 173 -9.05 16.27 -10.56
CA LYS A 173 -7.76 15.68 -10.92
C LYS A 173 -6.63 16.60 -10.52
N ILE A 174 -5.60 16.01 -9.91
CA ILE A 174 -4.36 16.70 -9.58
C ILE A 174 -3.34 16.31 -10.65
N LEU A 175 -2.90 17.28 -11.44
CA LEU A 175 -1.80 17.13 -12.39
C LEU A 175 -0.58 17.89 -11.85
N SER A 176 0.61 17.53 -12.33
CA SER A 176 1.87 18.17 -11.91
C SER A 176 1.90 19.69 -12.14
N ASN A 177 1.11 20.19 -13.08
CA ASN A 177 1.07 21.59 -13.49
C ASN A 177 -0.34 22.21 -13.51
N CYS A 178 -1.37 21.49 -13.04
CA CYS A 178 -2.76 21.96 -13.07
C CYS A 178 -3.63 21.23 -12.06
N LEU A 179 -4.48 21.96 -11.34
CA LEU A 179 -5.60 21.39 -10.59
C LEU A 179 -6.87 21.48 -11.43
N ILE A 180 -7.45 20.34 -11.81
CA ILE A 180 -8.78 20.28 -12.41
C ILE A 180 -9.77 20.02 -11.29
N THR A 181 -10.83 20.82 -11.22
CA THR A 181 -11.91 20.62 -10.24
C THR A 181 -13.28 20.76 -10.86
N ASN A 182 -14.25 19.99 -10.37
CA ASN A 182 -15.66 20.17 -10.70
C ASN A 182 -16.37 21.12 -9.72
N SER A 183 -15.70 21.58 -8.67
CA SER A 183 -16.22 22.58 -7.74
C SER A 183 -16.07 23.98 -8.29
N ARG A 184 -17.19 24.60 -8.67
CA ARG A 184 -17.25 26.01 -9.09
C ARG A 184 -16.76 26.96 -8.00
N GLU A 185 -17.00 26.62 -6.73
CA GLU A 185 -16.55 27.40 -5.58
C GLU A 185 -15.04 27.37 -5.44
N LEU A 186 -14.44 26.17 -5.52
CA LEU A 186 -13.00 25.98 -5.46
C LEU A 186 -12.30 26.70 -6.61
N TYR A 187 -12.83 26.56 -7.83
CA TYR A 187 -12.35 27.27 -9.01
C TYR A 187 -12.30 28.80 -8.81
N LYS A 188 -13.42 29.40 -8.38
CA LYS A 188 -13.51 30.85 -8.14
C LYS A 188 -12.56 31.30 -7.04
N LYS A 189 -12.43 30.54 -5.94
CA LYS A 189 -11.54 30.82 -4.81
C LYS A 189 -10.08 30.97 -5.27
N TYR A 190 -9.58 29.99 -6.01
CA TYR A 190 -8.16 30.01 -6.43
C TYR A 190 -7.91 30.95 -7.61
N LYS A 191 -8.85 31.10 -8.56
CA LYS A 191 -8.72 32.09 -9.64
C LYS A 191 -8.57 33.52 -9.09
N LYS A 192 -9.37 33.89 -8.08
CA LYS A 192 -9.26 35.19 -7.41
C LYS A 192 -7.93 35.36 -6.66
N ARG A 193 -7.41 34.30 -6.03
CA ARG A 193 -6.12 34.33 -5.32
C ARG A 193 -4.95 34.50 -6.29
N ASN A 194 -4.95 33.79 -7.42
CA ASN A 194 -3.88 33.86 -8.41
C ASN A 194 -3.79 35.26 -9.02
N LEU A 195 -4.92 35.90 -9.33
CA LEU A 195 -4.98 37.29 -9.77
C LEU A 195 -4.35 38.28 -8.77
N LYS A 196 -4.59 38.10 -7.46
CA LYS A 196 -3.99 38.96 -6.42
C LYS A 196 -2.46 38.80 -6.33
N ASN A 197 -1.95 37.58 -6.48
CA ASN A 197 -0.51 37.32 -6.44
C ASN A 197 0.22 37.91 -7.65
N SER A 198 -0.40 37.93 -8.83
CA SER A 198 0.17 38.56 -10.03
C SER A 198 0.31 40.08 -9.90
N ILE A 199 -0.62 40.74 -9.19
CA ILE A 199 -0.59 42.20 -8.99
C ILE A 199 0.46 42.60 -7.95
N CYS A 200 0.72 41.75 -6.94
CA CYS A 200 1.70 42.02 -5.89
C CYS A 200 3.16 41.76 -6.33
N SER A 201 3.39 40.95 -7.36
CA SER A 201 4.74 40.61 -7.87
C SER A 201 5.25 41.57 -8.96
N GLN A 202 4.45 42.58 -9.33
CA GLN A 202 4.80 43.65 -10.29
C GLN A 202 5.13 44.99 -9.62
N LYS A 203 5.31 45.00 -8.29
CA LYS A 203 5.77 46.13 -7.49
C LYS A 203 7.07 45.78 -6.80
#